data_AF-A0A3L8AA99-F1
#
_entry.id   AF-A0A3L8AA99-F1
#
_cell.length_a   1.000
_cell.length_b   1.000
_cell.length_c   1.000
_cell.angle_alpha   90.00
_cell.angle_beta   90.00
_cell.angle_gamma   90.00
#
_symmetry.space_group_name_H-M   'P 1'
#
loop_
_entity.id
_entity.type
_entity.pdbx_description
1 polymer ?
#
loop_
_entity_poly.entity_id
_entity_poly.type
_entity_poly.pdbx_seq_one_letter_code
_entity_poly.pdbx_strand_id
1 'polypeptide(L)'
;MDQKNILPRGIAKPIEQQPDGTWIVRHHFRVVGTSENGEELVTFASSEYPEKPTLQQIQRSIDRYRVCLTMYGDTISDEIEKVDLSVYMFTD
;
A
#
# COMPACT_ATOMS: atom_id res chain seq x y z
N MET A 1 13.33 -14.44 -5.03
CA MET A 1 12.17 -13.53 -5.04
C MET A 1 12.38 -12.57 -3.89
N ASP A 2 12.59 -11.29 -4.17
CA ASP A 2 12.81 -10.27 -3.16
C ASP A 2 11.60 -10.23 -2.20
N GLN A 3 11.80 -10.55 -0.92
CA GLN A 3 10.83 -10.36 0.18
C GLN A 3 10.60 -8.87 0.51
N LYS A 4 10.82 -7.95 -0.44
CA LYS A 4 10.89 -6.50 -0.19
C LYS A 4 9.59 -5.87 0.31
N ASN A 5 8.45 -6.55 0.16
CA ASN A 5 7.14 -5.99 0.51
C ASN A 5 6.43 -6.72 1.66
N ILE A 6 7.10 -7.55 2.46
CA ILE A 6 6.47 -8.18 3.63
C ILE A 6 6.86 -7.43 4.90
N LEU A 7 5.87 -6.91 5.62
CA LEU A 7 6.07 -6.20 6.88
C LEU A 7 5.06 -6.69 7.94
N PRO A 8 5.40 -6.60 9.24
CA PRO A 8 4.40 -6.73 10.30
C PRO A 8 3.30 -5.69 10.13
N ARG A 9 2.03 -6.11 10.25
CA ARG A 9 0.85 -5.26 10.02
C ARG A 9 0.87 -3.98 10.86
N GLY A 10 1.36 -4.06 12.10
CA GLY A 10 1.44 -2.93 13.03
C GLY A 10 2.46 -1.86 12.64
N ILE A 11 3.43 -2.20 11.79
CA ILE A 11 4.51 -1.29 11.36
C ILE A 11 4.24 -0.76 9.95
N ALA A 12 3.52 -1.52 9.12
CA ALA A 12 3.25 -1.17 7.74
C ALA A 12 2.30 0.04 7.62
N LYS A 13 2.89 1.24 7.46
CA LYS A 13 2.15 2.49 7.30
C LYS A 13 1.60 2.65 5.87
N PRO A 14 0.35 3.13 5.69
CA PRO A 14 -0.21 3.42 4.36
C PRO A 14 0.61 4.44 3.56
N ILE A 15 1.21 5.41 4.23
CA ILE A 15 2.14 6.35 3.61
C ILE A 15 3.31 6.61 4.56
N GLU A 16 4.51 6.84 4.06
CA GLU A 16 5.65 7.26 4.88
C GLU A 16 6.74 7.88 4.03
N GLN A 17 7.54 8.76 4.64
CA GLN A 17 8.77 9.27 4.04
C GLN A 17 9.95 8.41 4.48
N GLN A 18 10.74 7.96 3.51
CA GLN A 18 12.00 7.24 3.72
C GLN A 18 13.12 8.22 4.10
N PRO A 19 14.22 7.73 4.69
CA PRO A 19 15.35 8.57 5.09
C PRO A 19 16.00 9.36 3.94
N ASP A 20 15.86 8.89 2.70
CA ASP A 20 16.37 9.56 1.49
C ASP A 20 15.42 10.65 0.95
N GLY A 21 14.28 10.87 1.61
CA GLY A 21 13.27 11.84 1.23
C GLY A 21 12.14 11.28 0.36
N THR A 22 12.27 10.05 -0.17
CA THR A 22 11.26 9.39 -1.02
C THR A 22 10.02 9.06 -0.21
N TRP A 23 8.84 9.35 -0.76
CA TRP A 23 7.56 8.99 -0.17
C TRP A 23 7.06 7.65 -0.73
N ILE A 24 6.77 6.70 0.15
CA ILE A 24 6.15 5.43 -0.20
C ILE A 24 4.67 5.51 0.16
N VAL A 25 3.81 5.17 -0.80
CA VAL A 25 2.37 4.97 -0.59
C VAL A 25 2.07 3.50 -0.80
N ARG A 26 1.52 2.84 0.21
CA ARG A 26 1.12 1.44 0.21
C ARG A 26 -0.39 1.31 0.10
N HIS A 27 -0.84 0.42 -0.77
CA HIS A 27 -2.23 0.06 -0.97
C HIS A 27 -2.34 -1.46 -1.12
N HIS A 28 -3.54 -2.01 -0.97
CA HIS A 28 -3.80 -3.45 -1.09
C HIS A 28 -3.03 -4.31 -0.08
N PHE A 29 -3.24 -4.06 1.21
CA PHE A 29 -2.62 -4.89 2.24
C PHE A 29 -3.24 -6.29 2.22
N ARG A 30 -2.42 -7.33 2.12
CA ARG A 30 -2.87 -8.73 2.13
C ARG A 30 -2.09 -9.49 3.19
N VAL A 31 -2.78 -10.19 4.07
CA VAL A 31 -2.15 -11.10 5.04
C VAL A 31 -1.50 -12.26 4.28
N VAL A 32 -0.22 -12.49 4.53
CA VAL A 32 0.57 -13.58 3.93
C VAL A 32 1.00 -14.63 4.94
N GLY A 33 0.78 -14.36 6.23
CA GLY A 33 1.08 -15.30 7.30
C GLY A 33 1.19 -14.61 8.65
N THR A 34 1.84 -15.31 9.58
CA THR A 34 2.09 -14.85 10.94
C THR A 34 3.57 -15.03 11.25
N SER A 35 4.20 -14.06 11.90
CA SER A 35 5.59 -14.16 12.36
C SER A 35 5.71 -15.15 13.52
N GLU A 36 6.95 -15.53 13.86
CA GLU A 36 7.23 -16.39 15.02
C GLU A 36 6.73 -15.76 16.34
N ASN A 37 6.63 -14.42 16.39
CA ASN A 37 6.14 -13.67 17.54
C ASN A 37 4.60 -13.51 17.55
N GLY A 38 3.88 -14.11 16.58
CA GLY A 38 2.43 -14.04 16.50
C GLY A 38 1.88 -12.81 15.78
N GLU A 39 2.71 -11.98 15.15
CA GLU A 39 2.25 -10.79 14.44
C GLU A 39 1.80 -11.14 13.01
N GLU A 40 0.68 -10.56 12.56
CA GLU A 40 0.27 -10.68 11.16
C GLU A 40 1.32 -10.06 10.24
N LEU A 41 1.77 -10.84 9.26
CA LEU A 41 2.64 -10.38 8.19
C LEU A 41 1.77 -10.02 7.00
N VAL A 42 1.96 -8.82 6.47
CA VAL A 42 1.25 -8.33 5.29
C VAL A 42 2.19 -8.07 4.14
N THR A 43 1.71 -8.38 2.94
CA THR A 43 2.24 -7.83 1.68
C THR A 43 1.37 -6.68 1.20
N PHE A 44 1.91 -5.85 0.31
CA PHE A 44 1.20 -4.70 -0.26
C PHE A 44 1.70 -4.39 -1.67
N ALA A 45 0.85 -3.71 -2.43
CA ALA A 45 1.27 -2.95 -3.60
C ALA A 45 1.67 -1.54 -3.16
N SER A 46 2.66 -0.94 -3.82
CA SER A 46 3.13 0.39 -3.46
C SER A 46 3.49 1.24 -4.66
N SER A 47 3.53 2.54 -4.43
CA SER A 47 4.02 3.56 -5.36
C SER A 47 5.00 4.47 -4.63
N GLU A 48 6.07 4.83 -5.31
CA GLU A 48 7.10 5.73 -4.79
C GLU A 48 6.96 7.11 -5.44
N TYR A 49 7.21 8.15 -4.65
CA TYR A 49 7.13 9.53 -5.09
C TYR A 49 8.35 10.30 -4.57
N PRO A 50 8.99 11.15 -5.39
CA PRO A 50 10.13 11.96 -4.94
C PRO A 50 9.74 13.07 -3.96
N GLU A 51 8.46 13.45 -3.92
CA GLU A 51 7.88 14.47 -3.04
C GLU A 51 6.59 13.94 -2.40
N LYS A 52 6.09 14.61 -1.35
CA LYS A 52 4.85 14.20 -0.67
C LYS A 52 3.68 14.18 -1.67
N PRO A 53 3.07 13.03 -1.97
CA PRO A 53 2.04 12.94 -2.99
C PRO A 53 0.73 13.57 -2.50
N THR A 54 0.01 14.19 -3.43
CA THR A 54 -1.36 14.66 -3.21
C THR A 54 -2.34 13.48 -3.19
N LEU A 55 -3.49 13.63 -2.53
CA LEU A 55 -4.56 12.61 -2.57
C LEU A 55 -4.99 12.26 -3.99
N GLN A 56 -4.99 13.22 -4.92
CA GLN A 56 -5.32 12.96 -6.32
C GLN A 56 -4.27 12.06 -7.00
N GLN A 57 -2.97 12.24 -6.71
CA GLN A 57 -1.92 11.35 -7.21
C GLN A 57 -2.02 9.94 -6.63
N ILE A 58 -2.39 9.82 -5.35
CA ILE A 58 -2.62 8.54 -4.67
C ILE A 58 -3.81 7.81 -5.30
N GLN A 59 -4.95 8.48 -5.43
CA GLN A 59 -6.16 7.93 -6.06
C GLN A 59 -5.87 7.44 -7.47
N ARG A 60 -5.17 8.25 -8.29
CA ARG A 60 -4.76 7.84 -9.64
C ARG A 60 -3.87 6.59 -9.64
N SER A 61 -3.01 6.43 -8.64
CA SER A 61 -2.17 5.22 -8.55
C SER A 61 -3.00 3.98 -8.24
N ILE A 62 -3.94 4.11 -7.30
CA ILE A 62 -4.86 3.02 -6.95
C ILE A 62 -5.76 2.68 -8.15
N ASP A 63 -6.22 3.68 -8.91
CA ASP A 63 -7.01 3.44 -10.14
C ASP A 63 -6.21 2.71 -11.22
N ARG A 64 -4.94 3.09 -11.42
CA ARG A 64 -4.05 2.34 -12.32
C ARG A 64 -3.89 0.90 -11.85
N TYR A 65 -3.72 0.70 -10.54
CA TYR A 65 -3.59 -0.62 -9.96
C TYR A 65 -4.86 -1.48 -10.12
N ARG A 66 -6.05 -0.90 -9.95
CA ARG A 66 -7.34 -1.54 -10.26
C ARG A 66 -7.40 -2.04 -11.69
N VAL A 67 -7.02 -1.18 -12.65
CA VAL A 67 -6.98 -1.56 -14.07
C VAL A 67 -6.03 -2.72 -14.32
N CYS A 68 -4.84 -2.71 -13.70
CA CYS A 68 -3.91 -3.83 -13.79
C CYS A 68 -4.51 -5.13 -13.26
N LEU A 69 -5.16 -5.13 -12.09
CA LEU A 69 -5.81 -6.33 -11.53
C LEU A 69 -6.83 -6.91 -12.52
N THR A 70 -7.69 -6.06 -13.10
CA THR A 70 -8.66 -6.49 -14.11
C THR A 70 -7.98 -7.09 -15.35
N MET A 71 -6.92 -6.46 -15.85
CA MET A 71 -6.19 -6.96 -17.03
C MET A 71 -5.55 -8.33 -16.80
N TYR A 72 -5.07 -8.59 -15.58
CA TYR A 72 -4.46 -9.87 -15.21
C TYR A 72 -5.47 -10.92 -14.71
N GLY A 73 -6.78 -10.58 -14.66
CA GLY A 73 -7.82 -11.50 -14.21
C GLY A 73 -7.87 -11.71 -12.69
N ASP A 74 -7.22 -10.82 -11.93
CA ASP A 74 -7.24 -10.86 -10.47
C ASP A 74 -8.55 -10.29 -9.91
N THR A 75 -9.00 -10.84 -8.79
CA THR A 75 -10.15 -10.30 -8.05
C THR A 75 -9.79 -8.97 -7.38
N ILE A 76 -10.61 -7.94 -7.65
CA ILE A 76 -10.55 -6.66 -6.94
C ILE A 76 -11.26 -6.84 -5.60
N SER A 77 -10.55 -6.58 -4.49
CA SER A 77 -11.15 -6.58 -3.15
C SER A 77 -11.91 -5.27 -2.88
N ASP A 78 -12.87 -5.29 -1.95
CA ASP A 78 -13.57 -4.09 -1.49
C ASP A 78 -12.62 -2.99 -0.99
N GLU A 79 -11.50 -3.37 -0.35
CA GLU A 79 -10.47 -2.42 0.10
C GLU A 79 -9.86 -1.62 -1.04
N ILE A 80 -9.80 -2.22 -2.23
CA ILE A 80 -9.33 -1.56 -3.43
C ILE A 80 -10.46 -0.90 -4.17
N GLU A 81 -11.65 -1.48 -4.26
CA GLU A 81 -12.81 -0.88 -4.94
C GLU A 81 -13.28 0.41 -4.23
N LYS A 82 -13.33 0.39 -2.90
CA LYS A 82 -13.84 1.47 -2.03
C LYS A 82 -12.74 2.00 -1.11
N VAL A 83 -11.58 2.28 -1.69
CA VAL A 83 -10.43 2.75 -0.92
C VAL A 83 -10.79 4.00 -0.12
N ASP A 84 -10.57 3.94 1.18
CA ASP A 84 -10.69 5.09 2.06
C ASP A 84 -9.41 5.93 1.94
N LEU A 85 -9.50 7.07 1.25
CA LEU A 85 -8.35 7.95 1.09
C LEU A 85 -7.93 8.66 2.38
N SER A 86 -8.79 8.69 3.40
CA SER A 86 -8.48 9.37 4.67
C SER A 86 -7.30 8.72 5.39
N VAL A 87 -7.03 7.43 5.16
CA VAL A 87 -5.88 6.71 5.72
C VAL A 87 -4.54 7.25 5.23
N TYR A 88 -4.54 8.02 4.13
CA TYR A 88 -3.35 8.68 3.58
C TYR A 88 -3.22 10.13 4.03
N MET A 89 -4.24 10.68 4.69
CA MET A 89 -4.16 11.99 5.31
C MET A 89 -3.50 11.83 6.67
N PHE A 90 -2.17 11.97 6.72
CA PHE A 90 -1.52 12.26 7.99
C PHE A 90 -2.01 13.62 8.47
N THR A 91 -2.76 13.65 9.57
CA THR A 91 -2.73 14.78 10.49
C THR A 91 -1.33 14.81 11.08
N ASP A 92 -0.61 15.93 10.88
CA ASP A 92 0.67 16.22 11.54
C ASP A 92 0.61 15.97 13.07
#